data_AF-T0ZB23-F1
#
_entry.id   AF-T0ZB23-F1
#
_cell.length_a   1.000
_cell.length_b   1.000
_cell.length_c   1.000
_cell.angle_alpha   90.00
_cell.angle_beta   90.00
_cell.angle_gamma   90.00
#
_symmetry.space_group_name_H-M   'P 1'
#
loop_
_entity.id
_entity.type
_entity.pdbx_description
1 polymer ?
#
loop_
_entity_poly.entity_id
_entity_poly.type
_entity_poly.pdbx_seq_one_letter_code
_entity_poly.pdbx_strand_id
1 'polypeptide(L)'
;MAYVDLAPIDALEYPPQLGDTDRLWTRGGFPDSLLAQNDATSLNWRRAFVRSYLERDVPMFAPRMPAETIGRLWIMLAHSQATPLKQSRLASGLEVSTPAVTRYIDLLVDLLLVRRLPPWSGNIGKRL
;
A
#
# COMPACT_ATOMS: atom_id res chain seq x y z
N MET A 1 -12.06 -22.38 -11.64
CA MET A 1 -10.65 -21.94 -11.56
C MET A 1 -10.47 -21.29 -10.20
N ALA A 2 -9.53 -21.75 -9.37
CA ALA A 2 -9.22 -21.13 -8.09
C ALA A 2 -8.14 -20.07 -8.33
N TYR A 3 -8.44 -18.81 -8.03
CA TYR A 3 -7.45 -17.74 -8.00
C TYR A 3 -6.84 -17.70 -6.60
N VAL A 4 -5.51 -17.58 -6.53
CA VAL A 4 -4.78 -17.39 -5.28
C VAL A 4 -4.07 -16.04 -5.40
N ASP A 5 -4.43 -15.10 -4.53
CA ASP A 5 -3.76 -13.82 -4.44
C ASP A 5 -2.36 -14.05 -3.84
N LEU A 6 -1.32 -13.80 -4.63
CA LEU A 6 0.06 -13.90 -4.20
C LEU A 6 0.53 -12.54 -3.68
N ALA A 7 0.53 -12.40 -2.36
CA ALA A 7 1.13 -11.25 -1.70
C ALA A 7 2.68 -11.33 -1.75
N PRO A 8 3.38 -10.20 -1.56
CA PRO A 8 4.82 -10.23 -1.29
C PRO A 8 5.12 -11.05 -0.02
N ILE A 9 6.35 -11.54 0.08
CA ILE A 9 6.83 -12.35 1.21
C ILE A 9 6.52 -11.65 2.53
N ASP A 10 5.86 -12.37 3.44
CA ASP A 10 5.56 -11.85 4.78
C ASP A 10 6.51 -12.39 5.87
N ALA A 11 6.31 -11.94 7.11
CA ALA A 11 7.17 -12.32 8.23
C ALA A 11 7.03 -13.80 8.65
N LEU A 12 5.92 -14.46 8.29
CA LEU A 12 5.70 -15.89 8.53
C LEU A 12 6.40 -16.74 7.46
N GLU A 13 6.52 -16.21 6.25
CA GLU A 13 7.21 -16.84 5.13
C GLU A 13 8.72 -16.58 5.12
N TYR A 14 9.21 -15.52 5.79
CA TYR A 14 10.61 -15.14 5.78
C TYR A 14 11.44 -15.94 6.80
N PRO A 15 12.28 -16.90 6.34
CA PRO A 15 12.97 -17.80 7.24
C PRO A 15 14.12 -17.08 7.98
N PRO A 16 14.34 -17.38 9.28
CA PRO A 16 15.41 -16.75 10.07
C PRO A 16 16.81 -16.92 9.49
N GLN A 17 17.03 -17.94 8.64
CA GLN A 17 18.30 -18.19 7.98
C GLN A 17 18.64 -17.16 6.89
N LEU A 18 17.65 -16.46 6.33
CA LEU A 18 17.86 -15.46 5.28
C LEU A 18 18.05 -14.03 5.83
N GLY A 19 17.67 -13.79 7.08
CA GLY A 19 17.80 -12.50 7.76
C GLY A 19 16.78 -12.34 8.89
N ASP A 20 16.75 -11.15 9.46
CA ASP A 20 15.79 -10.77 10.50
C ASP A 20 14.55 -10.06 9.91
N THR A 21 13.51 -9.93 10.74
CA THR A 21 12.28 -9.23 10.35
C THR A 21 12.54 -7.75 10.04
N ASP A 22 13.60 -7.15 10.60
CA ASP A 22 13.97 -5.75 10.33
C ASP A 22 14.44 -5.56 8.88
N ARG A 23 15.17 -6.52 8.32
CA ARG A 23 15.54 -6.54 6.90
C ARG A 23 14.30 -6.64 6.00
N LEU A 24 13.35 -7.51 6.34
CA LEU A 24 12.08 -7.61 5.63
C LEU A 24 11.29 -6.29 5.72
N TRP A 25 11.23 -5.67 6.90
CA TRP A 25 10.52 -4.42 7.13
C TRP A 25 11.12 -3.26 6.32
N THR A 26 12.44 -3.16 6.28
CA THR A 26 13.15 -2.08 5.61
C THR A 26 13.23 -2.24 4.10
N ARG A 27 13.23 -3.48 3.59
CA ARG A 27 13.35 -3.79 2.15
C ARG A 27 12.05 -4.22 1.48
N GLY A 28 11.01 -4.56 2.24
CA GLY A 28 9.73 -5.07 1.73
C GLY A 28 9.81 -6.52 1.25
N GLY A 29 8.64 -7.13 1.00
CA GLY A 29 8.50 -8.55 0.67
C GLY A 29 8.70 -8.92 -0.80
N PHE A 30 9.00 -7.98 -1.69
CA PHE A 30 9.27 -8.29 -3.09
C PHE A 30 10.67 -8.89 -3.24
N PRO A 31 10.84 -10.08 -3.85
CA PRO A 31 12.12 -10.81 -3.88
C PRO A 31 13.29 -9.96 -4.37
N ASP A 32 13.14 -9.23 -5.46
CA ASP A 32 14.21 -8.39 -6.03
C ASP A 32 14.69 -7.28 -5.08
N SER A 33 13.77 -6.71 -4.29
CA SER A 33 14.10 -5.71 -3.28
C SER A 33 14.73 -6.35 -2.04
N LEU A 34 14.12 -7.45 -1.57
CA LEU A 34 14.53 -8.15 -0.35
C LEU A 34 15.94 -8.73 -0.48
N LEU A 35 16.20 -9.37 -1.61
CA LEU A 35 17.44 -10.06 -1.96
C LEU A 35 18.49 -9.14 -2.60
N ALA A 36 18.21 -7.84 -2.74
CA ALA A 36 19.16 -6.87 -3.28
C ALA A 36 20.50 -6.91 -2.52
N GLN A 37 21.60 -6.62 -3.22
CA GLN A 37 22.95 -6.70 -2.67
C GLN A 37 23.18 -5.76 -1.48
N ASN A 38 22.53 -4.59 -1.47
CA ASN A 38 22.63 -3.59 -0.42
C ASN A 38 21.34 -2.75 -0.32
N ASP A 39 21.23 -1.94 0.73
CA ASP A 39 20.01 -1.15 1.02
C ASP A 39 19.75 -0.07 -0.03
N ALA A 40 20.80 0.50 -0.63
CA ALA A 40 20.65 1.51 -1.68
C ALA A 40 20.03 0.89 -2.95
N THR A 41 20.48 -0.31 -3.34
CA THR A 41 19.89 -1.05 -4.46
C THR A 41 18.44 -1.45 -4.17
N SER A 42 18.15 -1.95 -2.96
CA SER A 42 16.77 -2.23 -2.52
C SER A 42 15.87 -0.99 -2.59
N LEU A 43 16.35 0.14 -2.09
CA LEU A 43 15.59 1.39 -2.10
C LEU A 43 15.33 1.90 -3.52
N ASN A 44 16.34 1.84 -4.40
CA ASN A 44 16.20 2.22 -5.79
C ASN A 44 15.21 1.32 -6.52
N TRP A 45 15.23 0.01 -6.29
CA TRP A 45 14.25 -0.92 -6.82
C TRP A 45 12.84 -0.55 -6.37
N ARG A 46 12.60 -0.32 -5.07
CA ARG A 46 11.29 0.06 -4.55
C ARG A 46 10.79 1.38 -5.13
N ARG A 47 11.66 2.37 -5.29
CA ARG A 47 11.31 3.65 -5.93
C ARG A 47 10.93 3.47 -7.39
N ALA A 48 11.67 2.63 -8.13
CA ALA A 48 11.37 2.33 -9.52
C ALA A 48 10.04 1.55 -9.66
N PHE A 49 9.80 0.60 -8.77
CA PHE A 49 8.53 -0.14 -8.67
C PHE A 49 7.36 0.80 -8.44
N VAL A 50 7.41 1.63 -7.38
CA VAL A 50 6.37 2.62 -7.05
C VAL A 50 6.10 3.54 -8.24
N ARG A 51 7.16 4.08 -8.87
CA ARG A 51 7.03 4.95 -10.04
C ARG A 51 6.33 4.24 -11.20
N SER A 52 6.78 3.04 -11.55
CA SER A 52 6.21 2.28 -12.67
C SER A 52 4.73 1.98 -12.43
N TYR A 53 4.37 1.63 -11.19
CA TYR A 53 2.98 1.35 -10.81
C TYR A 53 2.09 2.58 -10.94
N LEU A 54 2.57 3.73 -10.45
CA LEU A 54 1.85 5.01 -10.53
C LEU A 54 1.72 5.53 -11.97
N GLU A 55 2.71 5.28 -12.83
CA GLU A 55 2.74 5.80 -14.20
C GLU A 55 2.03 4.87 -15.21
N ARG A 56 1.91 3.58 -14.91
CA ARG A 56 1.35 2.59 -15.84
C ARG A 56 0.02 2.01 -15.37
N ASP A 57 0.00 1.45 -14.16
CA ASP A 57 -1.16 0.67 -13.70
C ASP A 57 -2.27 1.61 -13.21
N VAL A 58 -1.92 2.61 -12.42
CA VAL A 58 -2.91 3.57 -11.90
C VAL A 58 -3.70 4.28 -13.00
N PRO A 59 -3.09 4.84 -14.08
CA PRO A 59 -3.84 5.46 -15.16
C PRO A 59 -4.78 4.50 -15.90
N MET A 60 -4.44 3.20 -15.95
CA MET A 60 -5.29 2.18 -16.57
C MET A 60 -6.59 1.97 -15.78
N PHE A 61 -6.53 1.96 -14.45
CA PHE A 61 -7.70 1.74 -13.59
C PHE A 61 -8.37 3.04 -13.14
N ALA A 62 -7.70 4.18 -13.26
CA ALA A 62 -8.15 5.50 -12.86
C ALA A 62 -7.78 6.61 -13.85
N PRO A 63 -8.27 6.55 -15.10
CA PRO A 63 -7.81 7.41 -16.21
C PRO A 63 -8.05 8.91 -16.02
N ARG A 64 -8.90 9.31 -15.06
CA ARG A 64 -9.21 10.73 -14.77
C ARG A 64 -8.43 11.28 -13.57
N MET A 65 -7.50 10.51 -13.02
CA MET A 65 -6.80 10.87 -11.79
C MET A 65 -5.33 11.18 -12.02
N PRO A 66 -4.80 12.29 -11.47
CA PRO A 66 -3.38 12.55 -11.51
C PRO A 66 -2.61 11.48 -10.71
N ALA A 67 -1.69 10.76 -11.37
CA ALA A 67 -0.81 9.78 -10.75
C ALA A 67 -0.06 10.37 -9.53
N GLU A 68 0.30 11.65 -9.61
CA GLU A 68 0.97 12.39 -8.54
C GLU A 68 0.12 12.45 -7.26
N THR A 69 -1.19 12.72 -7.37
CA THR A 69 -2.10 12.78 -6.22
C THR A 69 -2.21 11.41 -5.53
N ILE A 70 -2.25 10.34 -6.31
CA ILE A 70 -2.29 8.96 -5.80
C ILE A 70 -0.96 8.60 -5.13
N GLY A 71 0.17 9.04 -5.71
CA GLY A 71 1.49 8.90 -5.08
C GLY A 71 1.58 9.62 -3.74
N ARG A 72 1.10 10.87 -3.65
CA ARG A 72 1.04 11.62 -2.38
C ARG A 72 0.15 10.91 -1.36
N LEU A 73 -1.02 10.44 -1.76
CA LEU A 73 -1.91 9.65 -0.89
C LEU A 73 -1.21 8.38 -0.37
N TRP A 74 -0.52 7.64 -1.24
CA TRP A 74 0.18 6.42 -0.85
C TRP A 74 1.27 6.70 0.20
N ILE A 75 2.04 7.77 0.03
CA ILE A 75 3.02 8.22 1.02
C ILE A 75 2.35 8.59 2.36
N MET A 76 1.25 9.34 2.32
CA MET A 76 0.51 9.70 3.54
C MET A 76 -0.02 8.47 4.28
N LEU A 77 -0.49 7.45 3.55
CA LEU A 77 -0.92 6.17 4.11
C LEU A 77 0.24 5.41 4.74
N ALA A 78 1.39 5.36 4.09
CA ALA A 78 2.60 4.72 4.62
C ALA A 78 3.06 5.37 5.94
N HIS A 79 3.01 6.71 6.03
CA HIS A 79 3.30 7.43 7.28
C HIS A 79 2.26 7.21 8.38
N SER A 80 1.01 6.93 8.00
CA SER A 80 -0.10 6.70 8.92
C SER A 80 -0.38 5.21 9.15
N GLN A 81 0.60 4.35 8.90
CA GLN A 81 0.45 2.90 9.08
C GLN A 81 0.09 2.54 10.53
N ALA A 82 -0.71 1.49 10.70
CA ALA A 82 -1.21 1.03 11.99
C ALA A 82 -2.01 2.08 12.81
N THR A 83 -2.51 3.14 12.17
CA THR A 83 -3.37 4.15 12.82
C THR A 83 -4.80 4.11 12.26
N PRO A 84 -5.80 4.59 13.01
CA PRO A 84 -7.16 4.71 12.49
C PRO A 84 -7.24 5.61 11.25
N LEU A 85 -7.82 5.08 10.18
CA LEU A 85 -7.95 5.78 8.91
C LEU A 85 -8.93 6.95 9.01
N LYS A 86 -8.42 8.19 8.95
CA LYS A 86 -9.23 9.42 8.91
C LYS A 86 -9.27 9.99 7.48
N GLN A 87 -10.24 9.55 6.69
CA GLN A 87 -10.37 9.96 5.27
C GLN A 87 -10.53 11.47 5.08
N SER A 88 -11.24 12.16 5.97
CA SER A 88 -11.39 13.63 5.90
C SER A 88 -10.07 14.37 6.05
N ARG A 89 -9.18 13.89 6.93
CA ARG A 89 -7.83 14.48 7.10
C ARG A 89 -6.97 14.29 5.86
N LEU A 90 -7.02 13.09 5.26
CA LEU A 90 -6.32 12.80 4.02
C LEU A 90 -6.86 13.66 2.86
N ALA A 91 -8.18 13.83 2.80
CA ALA A 91 -8.87 14.65 1.80
C ALA A 91 -8.46 16.12 1.89
N SER A 92 -8.44 16.69 3.10
CA SER A 92 -7.96 18.05 3.33
C SER A 92 -6.49 18.23 2.93
N GLY A 93 -5.62 17.28 3.27
CA GLY A 93 -4.20 17.36 2.92
C GLY A 93 -3.89 17.19 1.42
N LEU A 94 -4.83 16.64 0.66
CA LEU A 94 -4.72 16.45 -0.79
C LEU A 94 -5.58 17.43 -1.60
N GLU A 95 -6.31 18.33 -0.92
CA GLU A 95 -7.24 19.28 -1.54
C GLU A 95 -8.29 18.63 -2.45
N VAL A 96 -8.79 17.46 -2.04
CA VAL A 96 -9.84 16.71 -2.74
C VAL A 96 -11.02 16.42 -1.82
N SER A 97 -12.13 15.95 -2.37
CA SER A 97 -13.29 15.56 -1.57
C SER A 97 -13.07 14.22 -0.85
N THR A 98 -13.71 14.03 0.31
CA THR A 98 -13.66 12.75 1.06
C THR A 98 -14.12 11.54 0.22
N PRO A 99 -15.19 11.62 -0.61
CA PRO A 99 -15.55 10.54 -1.52
C PRO A 99 -14.47 10.24 -2.56
N ALA A 100 -13.72 11.25 -3.01
CA ALA A 100 -12.60 11.03 -3.92
C ALA A 100 -11.49 10.22 -3.22
N VAL A 101 -11.02 10.67 -2.05
CA VAL A 101 -10.02 9.90 -1.27
C VAL A 101 -10.46 8.47 -1.01
N THR A 102 -11.74 8.26 -0.69
CA THR A 102 -12.27 6.91 -0.46
C THR A 102 -12.06 6.03 -1.68
N ARG A 103 -12.48 6.48 -2.86
CA ARG A 103 -12.24 5.76 -4.13
C ARG A 103 -10.75 5.52 -4.39
N TYR A 104 -9.88 6.45 -4.00
CA TYR A 104 -8.45 6.33 -4.26
C TYR A 104 -7.82 5.28 -3.34
N ILE A 105 -8.28 5.20 -2.09
CA ILE A 105 -7.86 4.14 -1.17
C ILE A 105 -8.41 2.80 -1.65
N ASP A 106 -9.67 2.73 -2.09
CA ASP A 106 -10.26 1.51 -2.64
C ASP A 106 -9.45 1.02 -3.86
N LEU A 107 -9.08 1.91 -4.78
CA LEU A 107 -8.18 1.58 -5.89
C LEU A 107 -6.85 0.98 -5.41
N LEU A 108 -6.18 1.59 -4.42
CA LEU A 108 -4.92 1.07 -3.89
C LEU A 108 -5.10 -0.29 -3.19
N VAL A 109 -6.28 -0.57 -2.63
CA VAL A 109 -6.63 -1.86 -2.05
C VAL A 109 -6.86 -2.90 -3.15
N ASP A 110 -7.60 -2.55 -4.19
CA ASP A 110 -7.88 -3.44 -5.34
C ASP A 110 -6.61 -3.78 -6.12
N LEU A 111 -5.63 -2.85 -6.15
CA LEU A 111 -4.30 -3.07 -6.70
C LEU A 111 -3.35 -3.83 -5.74
N LEU A 112 -3.85 -4.27 -4.58
CA LEU A 112 -3.08 -4.97 -3.54
C LEU A 112 -1.88 -4.17 -3.00
N LEU A 113 -1.86 -2.84 -3.18
CA LEU A 113 -0.80 -1.95 -2.72
C LEU A 113 -1.00 -1.51 -1.27
N VAL A 114 -2.24 -1.52 -0.80
CA VAL A 114 -2.63 -1.12 0.56
C VAL A 114 -3.58 -2.15 1.12
N ARG A 115 -3.38 -2.54 2.38
CA ARG A 115 -4.34 -3.38 3.12
C ARG A 115 -5.17 -2.52 4.06
N ARG A 116 -6.49 -2.59 3.93
CA ARG A 116 -7.43 -1.99 4.91
C ARG A 116 -7.76 -3.03 5.98
N LEU A 117 -7.43 -2.75 7.23
CA LEU A 117 -7.84 -3.57 8.36
C LEU A 117 -9.25 -3.17 8.80
N PRO A 118 -10.24 -4.07 8.75
CA PRO A 118 -11.57 -3.79 9.29
C PRO A 118 -11.50 -3.66 10.82
N PRO A 119 -12.39 -2.87 11.45
CA PRO A 119 -12.49 -2.84 12.90
C PRO A 119 -12.79 -4.24 13.43
N TRP A 120 -12.09 -4.64 14.49
CA TRP A 120 -12.26 -5.96 15.10
C TRP A 120 -13.63 -6.14 15.77
N SER A 121 -14.27 -5.06 16.21
CA SER A 121 -15.63 -5.06 16.74
C SER A 121 -16.59 -4.27 15.83
N GLY A 122 -17.71 -4.88 15.48
CA GLY A 122 -18.83 -4.20 14.82
C GLY A 122 -19.77 -3.58 15.85
N ASN A 123 -20.17 -2.33 15.65
CA ASN A 123 -21.31 -1.75 16.37
C ASN A 123 -22.62 -2.37 15.84
N ILE A 124 -22.92 -3.60 16.27
CA ILE A 124 -24.14 -4.33 15.91
C ILE A 124 -25.39 -3.56 16.38
N GLY A 125 -25.28 -2.77 17.45
CA GLY A 125 -26.39 -2.00 18.02
C GLY A 125 -26.84 -0.74 17.26
N LYS A 126 -26.14 -0.29 16.21
CA LYS A 126 -26.55 0.88 15.39
C LYS A 126 -27.21 0.49 14.05
N ARG A 127 -27.43 -0.80 13.82
CA ARG A 127 -28.01 -1.34 12.58
C ARG A 127 -29.33 -2.08 12.82
N LEU A 128 -29.98 -1.85 13.97
CA LEU A 128 -31.37 -2.24 14.25
C LEU A 128 -32.22 -0.98 14.34
#